data_AF-A0A3B9P6E9-F1
#
_entry.id   AF-A0A3B9P6E9-F1
#
_cell.length_a   1.000
_cell.length_b   1.000
_cell.length_c   1.000
_cell.angle_alpha   90.00
_cell.angle_beta   90.00
_cell.angle_gamma   90.00
#
_symmetry.space_group_name_H-M   'P 1'
#
loop_
_entity.id
_entity.type
_entity.pdbx_description
1 polymer ?
#
loop_
_entity_poly.entity_id
_entity_poly.type
_entity_poly.pdbx_seq_one_letter_code
_entity_poly.pdbx_strand_id
1 'polypeptide(L)' 'MAIVINMPRLSDTMTEGVVAKWHKKIGDTVNEGDLLAEIETDKATME' A
#
# COMPACT_ATOMS: atom_id res chain seq x y z
N MET A 1 3.31 19.43 -2.74
CA MET A 1 2.72 19.05 -1.44
C MET A 1 2.80 17.54 -1.34
N ALA A 2 3.35 16.99 -0.26
CA ALA A 2 3.37 15.54 -0.05
C ALA A 2 2.03 15.12 0.55
N ILE A 3 1.39 14.12 -0.07
CA ILE A 3 0.15 13.55 0.45
C ILE A 3 0.56 12.35 1.31
N VAL A 4 0.20 12.39 2.60
CA VAL A 4 0.45 11.27 3.50
C VAL A 4 -0.57 10.19 3.18
N ILE A 5 -0.10 9.08 2.60
CA ILE A 5 -0.94 7.92 2.33
C ILE A 5 -0.93 7.07 3.61
N ASN A 6 -2.00 7.20 4.40
CA ASN A 6 -2.21 6.33 5.54
C ASN A 6 -2.71 4.98 5.03
N MET A 7 -2.04 3.91 5.44
CA MET A 7 -2.50 2.56 5.13
C MET A 7 -3.89 2.36 5.76
N PRO A 8 -4.95 2.11 4.96
CA PRO A 8 -6.25 1.78 5.52
C PRO A 8 -6.12 0.44 6.24
N ARG A 9 -6.79 0.27 7.38
CA ARG A 9 -6.84 -1.03 8.05
C ARG A 9 -7.55 -2.01 7.11
N LEU A 10 -6.77 -2.88 6.47
CA LEU A 10 -7.27 -3.89 5.53
C LEU A 10 -7.92 -5.08 6.24
N SER A 11 -7.72 -5.25 7.55
CA SER A 11 -8.36 -6.29 8.36
C SER A 11 -8.36 -5.89 9.84
N ASP A 12 -9.43 -6.26 10.55
CA ASP A 12 -9.66 -5.93 11.96
C ASP A 12 -8.54 -6.42 12.91
N THR A 13 -7.79 -7.44 12.49
CA THR A 13 -6.68 -8.05 13.25
C THR A 13 -5.30 -7.80 12.63
N MET A 14 -5.19 -6.93 11.62
CA MET A 14 -3.94 -6.73 10.89
C MET A 14 -3.20 -5.51 11.45
N THR A 15 -2.13 -5.78 12.20
CA THR A 15 -1.35 -4.77 12.92
C THR A 15 -0.18 -4.24 12.08
N GLU A 16 0.39 -5.08 11.22
CA GLU A 16 1.61 -4.80 10.44
C GLU A 16 1.45 -5.36 9.02
N GLY A 17 1.86 -4.58 8.02
CA GLY A 17 1.87 -4.96 6.60
C GLY A 17 3.19 -4.56 5.98
N VAL A 18 3.74 -5.41 5.12
CA VAL A 18 5.03 -5.18 4.46
C VAL A 18 4.78 -4.62 3.07
N VAL A 19 5.46 -3.53 2.72
CA VAL A 19 5.40 -3.02 1.34
C VAL A 19 6.13 -4.01 0.43
N ALA A 20 5.38 -4.77 -0.37
CA ALA A 20 5.94 -5.76 -1.29
C ALA A 20 6.60 -5.08 -2.49
N LYS A 21 5.96 -4.05 -3.05
CA LYS A 21 6.48 -3.35 -4.22
C LYS A 21 6.01 -1.93 -4.33
N TRP A 22 6.92 -1.01 -4.63
CA TRP A 22 6.59 0.35 -5.03
C TRP A 22 6.46 0.41 -6.56
N HIS A 23 5.29 0.81 -7.05
CA HIS A 23 5.07 1.08 -8.48
C HIS A 23 5.39 2.53 -8.83
N LYS A 24 5.20 3.44 -7.87
CA LYS A 24 5.55 4.86 -8.02
C LYS A 24 6.93 5.18 -7.45
N LYS A 25 7.65 6.03 -8.17
CA LYS A 25 8.93 6.58 -7.74
C LYS A 25 8.76 7.98 -7.16
N ILE A 26 9.77 8.39 -6.39
CA ILE A 26 9.84 9.73 -5.81
C ILE A 26 9.87 10.77 -6.94
N GLY A 27 8.91 11.69 -6.93
CA GLY A 27 8.76 12.72 -7.96
C GLY A 27 7.79 12.39 -9.09
N ASP A 28 7.22 11.18 -9.10
CA ASP A 28 6.21 10.77 -10.08
C ASP A 28 4.82 11.33 -9.72
N THR A 29 4.05 11.73 -10.73
CA THR A 29 2.71 12.30 -10.53
C THR A 29 1.71 11.19 -10.22
N VAL A 30 1.01 11.31 -9.10
CA VAL A 30 -0.01 10.34 -8.67
C VAL A 30 -1.39 10.86 -9.09
N ASN A 31 -2.19 10.02 -9.74
CA ASN A 31 -3.57 10.33 -10.11
C ASN A 31 -4.54 9.37 -9.41
N GLU A 32 -5.81 9.76 -9.34
CA GLU A 32 -6.86 8.91 -8.80
C GLU A 32 -6.99 7.61 -9.62
N GLY A 33 -6.90 6.46 -8.95
CA GLY A 33 -6.88 5.14 -9.58
C GLY A 33 -5.49 4.60 -9.94
N ASP A 34 -4.43 5.37 -9.70
CA ASP A 34 -3.05 4.93 -9.95
C ASP A 34 -2.54 4.02 -8.81
N LEU A 35 -1.84 2.94 -9.17
CA LEU A 35 -1.32 1.97 -8.22
C LEU A 35 -0.01 2.50 -7.62
N LEU A 36 -0.05 2.91 -6.35
CA LEU A 36 1.11 3.49 -5.66
C LEU A 36 2.12 2.42 -5.22
N ALA A 37 1.62 1.46 -4.44
CA ALA A 37 2.40 0.38 -3.86
C ALA A 37 1.51 -0.82 -3.62
N GLU A 38 2.10 -2.01 -3.79
CA GLU A 38 1.53 -3.27 -3.37
C GLU A 38 1.96 -3.54 -1.94
N ILE A 39 0.99 -3.73 -1.05
CA ILE A 39 1.23 -4.06 0.34
C ILE A 39 0.84 -5.51 0.55
N GLU A 40 1.81 -6.32 0.93
CA GLU A 40 1.60 -7.71 1.27
C GLU A 40 1.40 -7.83 2.78
N THR A 41 0.48 -8.72 3.14
CA THR A 41 0.02 -8.89 4.50
C THR A 41 0.09 -10.38 4.78
N ASP A 42 0.59 -10.75 5.96
CA ASP A 42 0.74 -12.15 6.38
C ASP A 42 -0.59 -12.93 6.41
N LYS A 43 -1.73 -12.25 6.20
CA LYS A 43 -3.08 -12.82 6.24
C LYS A 43 -3.70 -13.15 4.87
N ALA A 44 -2.96 -13.02 3.77
CA ALA A 44 -3.49 -13.25 2.42
C ALA A 44 -2.73 -14.31 1.61
N THR A 45 -2.11 -15.29 2.26
CA THR A 45 -1.87 -16.61 1.66
C THR A 45 -3.10 -17.50 1.93
N MET A 46 -4.21 -17.21 1.23
CA MET A 46 -5.19 -18.27 0.97
C MET A 46 -4.77 -18.93 -0.33
N GLU A 47 -4.06 -20.05 -0.20
CA GLU A 47 -4.01 -21.09 -1.23
C GLU A 47 -5.43 -21.61 -1.53
#